data_AF-A0A847JAU4-F1
#
_entry.id   AF-A0A847JAU4-F1
#
_cell.length_a   1.000
_cell.length_b   1.000
_cell.length_c   1.000
_cell.angle_alpha   90.00
_cell.angle_beta   90.00
_cell.angle_gamma   90.00
#
_symmetry.space_group_name_H-M   'P 1'
#
loop_
_entity.id
_entity.type
_entity.pdbx_description
1 polymer ?
#
loop_
_entity_poly.entity_id
_entity_poly.type
_entity_poly.pdbx_seq_one_letter_code
_entity_poly.pdbx_strand_id
1 'polypeptide(L)' 'DYLRTLRLRCVRFSLRHDEGVRLVKQAAIRYGFTHQGRFAKDYADRFGESPSTTLARRTAATGG' A
#
# COMPACT_ATOMS: atom_id res chain seq x y z
N ASP A 1 8.77 7.59 13.62
CA ASP A 1 7.50 6.93 13.99
C ASP A 1 7.54 5.45 13.60
N TYR A 2 7.83 4.59 14.58
CA TYR A 2 8.03 3.15 14.37
C TYR A 2 6.73 2.45 13.95
N LEU A 3 5.62 2.78 14.61
CA LEU A 3 4.30 2.20 14.31
C LEU A 3 3.81 2.62 12.93
N ARG A 4 4.02 3.87 12.50
CA ARG A 4 3.72 4.31 11.13
C ARG A 4 4.49 3.49 10.09
N THR A 5 5.78 3.27 10.33
CA THR A 5 6.63 2.45 9.44
C THR A 5 6.12 1.02 9.34
N LEU A 6 5.73 0.42 10.46
CA LEU A 6 5.18 -0.93 10.49
C LEU A 6 3.87 -1.01 9.69
N ARG A 7 2.95 -0.07 9.89
CA ARG A 7 1.69 0.02 9.13
C ARG A 7 1.93 0.15 7.62
N LEU A 8 2.90 0.98 7.20
CA LEU A 8 3.29 1.12 5.80
C LEU A 8 3.80 -0.21 5.20
N ARG A 9 4.56 -1.01 5.97
CA ARG A 9 5.01 -2.35 5.54
C ARG A 9 3.85 -3.33 5.42
N CYS A 10 2.91 -3.33 6.37
CA CYS A 10 1.73 -4.19 6.28
C CYS A 10 0.87 -3.85 5.05
N VAL A 11 0.68 -2.55 4.75
CA VAL A 11 0.00 -2.12 3.51
C VAL A 11 0.70 -2.68 2.27
N ARG A 12 2.04 -2.56 2.19
CA ARG A 12 2.82 -3.10 1.07
C ARG A 12 2.64 -4.61 0.94
N PHE A 13 2.61 -5.34 2.04
CA PHE A 13 2.39 -6.79 2.04
C PHE A 13 1.01 -7.14 1.47
N SER A 14 -0.07 -6.56 2.00
CA SER A 14 -1.42 -6.86 1.51
C SER A 14 -1.65 -6.45 0.06
N LEU A 15 -1.04 -5.34 -0.39
CA LEU A 15 -1.11 -4.92 -1.80
C LEU A 15 -0.36 -5.88 -2.74
N ARG A 16 0.66 -6.60 -2.26
CA ARG A 16 1.44 -7.57 -3.06
C ARG A 16 0.90 -8.99 -3.03
N HIS A 17 0.26 -9.41 -1.94
CA HIS A 17 -0.13 -10.81 -1.71
C HIS A 17 -1.63 -11.11 -1.84
N ASP A 18 -2.43 -10.13 -2.26
CA ASP A 18 -3.90 -10.27 -2.34
C ASP A 18 -4.60 -10.67 -1.05
N GLU A 19 -4.37 -9.94 0.03
CA GLU A 19 -5.10 -10.20 1.28
C GLU A 19 -6.54 -9.63 1.26
N GLY A 20 -7.27 -9.86 0.16
CA GLY A 20 -8.61 -9.32 -0.07
C GLY A 20 -8.63 -7.81 -0.35
N VAL A 21 -7.48 -7.20 -0.64
CA VAL A 21 -7.37 -5.77 -0.98
C VAL A 21 -7.29 -5.60 -2.49
N ARG A 22 -8.32 -4.97 -3.06
CA ARG A 22 -8.35 -4.60 -4.49
C ARG A 22 -8.07 -3.13 -4.75
N LEU A 23 -8.13 -2.30 -3.71
CA LEU A 23 -7.95 -0.86 -3.81
C LEU A 23 -6.94 -0.37 -2.77
N VAL A 24 -6.03 0.50 -3.18
CA VAL A 24 -5.08 1.18 -2.29
C VAL A 24 -5.78 1.85 -1.11
N LYS A 25 -6.93 2.47 -1.35
CA LYS A 25 -7.76 3.11 -0.31
C LYS A 25 -8.24 2.11 0.75
N GLN A 26 -8.60 0.90 0.37
CA GLN A 26 -9.04 -0.14 1.32
C GLN A 26 -7.89 -0.57 2.23
N ALA A 27 -6.68 -0.79 1.67
CA ALA A 27 -5.50 -1.08 2.48
C ALA A 27 -5.16 0.08 3.43
N ALA A 28 -5.17 1.31 2.93
CA ALA A 28 -4.89 2.49 3.76
C ALA A 28 -5.84 2.54 4.98
N ILE A 29 -7.16 2.42 4.77
CA ILE A 29 -8.16 2.44 5.84
C ILE A 29 -7.96 1.26 6.80
N ARG A 30 -7.75 0.04 6.29
CA ARG A 30 -7.55 -1.18 7.10
C ARG A 30 -6.39 -1.02 8.09
N TYR A 31 -5.31 -0.35 7.69
CA TYR A 31 -4.13 -0.13 8.54
C TYR A 31 -4.13 1.22 9.27
N GLY A 32 -5.25 1.95 9.27
CA GLY A 32 -5.43 3.16 10.07
C GLY A 32 -4.93 4.46 9.42
N PHE A 33 -4.79 4.50 8.09
CA PHE A 33 -4.51 5.72 7.34
C PHE A 33 -5.81 6.36 6.82
N THR A 34 -6.14 7.53 7.37
CA THR A 34 -7.35 8.29 7.01
C THR A 34 -7.11 9.26 5.85
N HIS A 35 -5.90 9.81 5.72
CA HIS A 35 -5.55 10.78 4.68
C HIS A 35 -4.74 10.15 3.55
N GLN A 36 -5.38 9.91 2.40
CA GLN A 36 -4.77 9.22 1.25
C GLN A 36 -3.55 9.96 0.67
N GLY A 37 -3.60 11.29 0.55
CA GLY A 37 -2.47 12.06 0.00
C GLY A 37 -1.22 11.98 0.88
N ARG A 38 -1.38 12.15 2.20
CA ARG A 38 -0.27 12.03 3.17
C ARG A 38 0.26 10.60 3.23
N PHE A 39 -0.63 9.61 3.25
CA PHE A 39 -0.25 8.20 3.21
C PHE A 39 0.54 7.86 1.92
N ALA A 40 0.07 8.29 0.75
CA ALA A 40 0.75 8.00 -0.51
C ALA A 40 2.14 8.65 -0.56
N LYS A 41 2.27 9.88 -0.06
CA LYS A 41 3.57 10.56 0.09
C LYS A 41 4.49 9.81 1.04
N ASP A 42 4.05 9.49 2.25
CA ASP A 42 4.86 8.78 3.25
C ASP A 42 5.26 7.37 2.74
N TYR A 43 4.38 6.72 2.00
CA TYR A 43 4.65 5.43 1.36
C TYR A 43 5.74 5.56 0.29
N ALA A 44 5.62 6.53 -0.62
CA ALA A 44 6.59 6.77 -1.68
C ALA A 44 7.96 7.19 -1.10
N ASP A 45 7.97 8.10 -0.12
CA ASP A 45 9.17 8.54 0.58
C ASP A 45 9.88 7.35 1.27
N ARG A 46 9.14 6.30 1.68
CA ARG A 46 9.69 5.12 2.35
C ARG A 46 10.11 3.98 1.42
N PHE A 47 9.38 3.74 0.34
CA PHE A 47 9.56 2.56 -0.53
C PHE A 47 10.04 2.90 -1.94
N GLY A 48 10.14 4.18 -2.29
CA GLY A 48 10.57 4.63 -3.61
C GLY A 48 9.52 4.44 -4.72
N GLU A 49 8.32 3.95 -4.39
CA GLU A 49 7.22 3.79 -5.34
C GLU A 49 5.88 4.09 -4.68
N SER A 50 4.87 4.45 -5.47
CA SER A 50 3.54 4.70 -4.94
C SER A 50 2.81 3.37 -4.60
N PRO A 51 1.86 3.39 -3.65
CA PRO A 51 1.06 2.21 -3.36
C PRO A 51 0.20 1.76 -4.56
N SER A 52 -0.21 2.69 -5.43
CA SER A 52 -0.89 2.36 -6.70
C SER A 52 0.02 1.61 -7.66
N THR A 53 1.29 2.01 -7.75
CA THR A 53 2.31 1.29 -8.54
C THR A 53 2.51 -0.12 -8.02
N THR A 54 2.57 -0.29 -6.70
CA THR A 54 2.71 -1.61 -6.06
C THR A 54 1.54 -2.52 -6.43
N LEU A 55 0.31 -2.00 -6.36
CA LEU A 55 -0.89 -2.74 -6.73
C LEU A 55 -0.94 -3.07 -8.23
N ALA A 56 -0.60 -2.11 -9.10
CA ALA A 56 -0.58 -2.29 -10.54
C ALA A 56 0.43 -3.37 -10.99
N ARG A 57 1.61 -3.41 -10.35
CA ARG A 57 2.61 -4.46 -10.60
C ARG A 57 2.07 -5.85 -10.27
N ARG A 58 1.32 -5.96 -9.18
CA ARG A 58 0.70 -7.23 -8.81
C ARG A 58 -0.35 -7.65 -9.83
N THR A 59 -1.25 -6.75 -10.24
CA THR A 59 -2.28 -7.07 -11.23
C THR A 59 -1.68 -7.44 -12.59
N ALA A 60 -0.58 -6.81 -12.99
CA ALA A 60 0.15 -7.16 -14.20
C ALA A 60 0.80 -8.55 -14.13
N ALA A 61 1.26 -8.98 -12.95
CA ALA A 61 1.87 -10.30 -12.77
C ALA A 61 0.85 -11.46 -12.70
N THR A 62 -0.42 -11.18 -12.40
CA THR A 62 -1.50 -12.19 -12.38
C THR A 62 -2.16 -12.39 -13.76
N GLY A 63 -1.90 -11.49 -14.72
CA GLY A 63 -2.52 -11.50 -16.06
C GLY A 63 -1.72 -12.18 -17.17
N GLY A 64 -0.84 -13.14 -16.85
CA GLY A 64 -0.01 -13.88 -17.82
C GLY A 64 -0.10 -15.38 -17.61
#